data_AF-A0A7W5ARE8-F1
#
_entry.id   AF-A0A7W5ARE8-F1
#
_cell.length_a   1.000
_cell.length_b   1.000
_cell.length_c   1.000
_cell.angle_alpha   90.00
_cell.angle_beta   90.00
_cell.angle_gamma   90.00
#
_symmetry.space_group_name_H-M   'P 1'
#
loop_
_entity.id
_entity.type
_entity.pdbx_description
1 polymer ?
#
loop_
_entity_poly.entity_id
_entity_poly.type
_entity_poly.pdbx_seq_one_letter_code
_entity_poly.pdbx_strand_id
1 'polypeptide(L)'
;MTAADDMLARTSGYLGITAADLHAGDRGYAAALRRLLNRNGTPAPPGTLATVLRAVATYQRRHGGLRDDGVPDEATLWRLHLGAAADRDLRRVGQTPVDVRRRAAAGRRRMTHGHHDVWLRGDAACAFRALRDEATRIGAIVTSAGGLRRPASLVTAGRSAASMHYAGLAFDLWIHDGMKDPASDPYVVTRTRDTWQVWARTAQGVTRTLDAIVHTGSAIITERVRATVIDFTTLAARHGFRPIGPRPGFPADYLCAEWWHFQYGATLHPWVSQFGIEMIRTGRYTLDSLSTFEHLWSLRELIYGRRGGWL
;
A
#
# COMPACT_ATOMS: atom_id res chain seq x y z
N MET A 1 6.77 -37.60 2.66
CA MET A 1 6.60 -36.18 3.04
C MET A 1 7.06 -36.05 4.48
N THR A 2 8.06 -35.21 4.76
CA THR A 2 8.54 -35.01 6.14
C THR A 2 7.57 -34.14 6.93
N ALA A 3 7.65 -34.14 8.27
CA ALA A 3 6.85 -33.24 9.10
C ALA A 3 7.12 -31.75 8.78
N ALA A 4 8.32 -31.42 8.28
CA ALA A 4 8.65 -30.08 7.83
C ALA A 4 7.91 -29.73 6.53
N ASP A 5 7.86 -30.65 5.57
CA ASP A 5 7.15 -30.45 4.29
C ASP A 5 5.65 -30.24 4.51
N ASP A 6 5.05 -31.05 5.38
CA ASP A 6 3.65 -30.94 5.76
C ASP A 6 3.32 -29.57 6.39
N MET A 7 4.17 -29.08 7.31
CA MET A 7 4.01 -27.78 7.94
C MET A 7 4.13 -26.61 6.96
N LEU A 8 5.07 -26.70 6.00
CA LEU A 8 5.21 -25.73 4.93
C LEU A 8 3.99 -25.74 4.00
N ALA A 9 3.50 -26.93 3.63
CA ALA A 9 2.31 -27.09 2.78
C ALA A 9 1.05 -26.51 3.45
N ARG A 10 0.85 -26.76 4.74
CA ARG A 10 -0.24 -26.13 5.52
C ARG A 10 -0.10 -24.61 5.55
N THR A 11 1.11 -24.10 5.76
CA THR A 11 1.37 -22.66 5.82
C THR A 11 1.10 -22.00 4.47
N SER A 12 1.63 -22.53 3.37
CA SER A 12 1.37 -22.00 2.03
C SER A 12 -0.12 -22.09 1.66
N GLY A 13 -0.79 -23.20 2.02
CA GLY A 13 -2.23 -23.38 1.82
C GLY A 13 -3.08 -22.39 2.62
N TYR A 14 -2.68 -22.08 3.86
CA TYR A 14 -3.32 -21.06 4.66
C TYR A 14 -3.14 -19.66 4.05
N LEU A 15 -1.92 -19.33 3.61
CA LEU A 15 -1.59 -18.05 2.97
C LEU A 15 -2.19 -17.90 1.57
N GLY A 16 -2.57 -19.00 0.92
CA GLY A 16 -3.10 -19.00 -0.44
C GLY A 16 -2.03 -18.69 -1.49
N ILE A 17 -0.79 -19.11 -1.24
CA ILE A 17 0.36 -18.95 -2.15
C ILE A 17 0.96 -20.31 -2.48
N THR A 18 1.78 -20.37 -3.52
CA THR A 18 2.49 -21.62 -3.84
C THR A 18 3.62 -21.86 -2.83
N ALA A 19 4.04 -23.12 -2.68
CA ALA A 19 5.22 -23.43 -1.89
C ALA A 19 6.49 -22.76 -2.45
N ALA A 20 6.56 -22.56 -3.76
CA ALA A 20 7.67 -21.86 -4.42
C ALA A 20 7.70 -20.37 -4.03
N ASP A 21 6.55 -19.69 -3.99
CA ASP A 21 6.46 -18.29 -3.55
C ASP A 21 6.86 -18.14 -2.08
N LEU A 22 6.39 -19.07 -1.22
CA LEU A 22 6.78 -19.10 0.18
C LEU A 22 8.28 -19.33 0.34
N HIS A 23 8.88 -20.19 -0.49
CA HIS A 23 10.31 -20.47 -0.46
C HIS A 23 11.13 -19.26 -0.94
N ALA A 24 10.70 -18.58 -2.01
CA ALA A 24 11.36 -17.36 -2.49
C ALA A 24 11.35 -16.22 -1.46
N GLY A 25 10.30 -16.15 -0.63
CA GLY A 25 10.16 -15.19 0.46
C GLY A 25 10.63 -15.69 1.84
N ASP A 26 11.18 -16.91 1.93
CA ASP A 26 11.32 -17.63 3.20
C ASP A 26 12.19 -16.88 4.22
N ARG A 27 13.30 -16.27 3.78
CA ARG A 27 14.22 -15.54 4.66
C ARG A 27 13.54 -14.35 5.28
N GLY A 28 12.79 -13.58 4.49
CA GLY A 28 12.07 -12.39 4.97
C GLY A 28 10.95 -12.76 5.93
N TYR A 29 10.14 -13.75 5.53
CA TYR A 29 9.02 -14.26 6.33
C TYR A 29 9.48 -14.87 7.66
N ALA A 30 10.45 -15.80 7.61
CA ALA A 30 11.02 -16.44 8.79
C ALA A 30 11.72 -15.43 9.72
N ALA A 31 12.46 -14.46 9.16
CA ALA A 31 13.09 -13.42 9.97
C ALA A 31 12.06 -12.54 10.69
N ALA A 32 10.96 -12.17 10.02
CA ALA A 32 9.90 -11.39 10.63
C ALA A 32 9.20 -12.14 11.77
N LEU A 33 8.81 -13.40 11.54
CA LEU A 33 8.23 -14.25 12.59
C LEU A 33 9.19 -14.46 13.76
N ARG A 34 10.46 -14.76 13.49
CA ARG A 34 11.48 -14.93 14.54
C ARG A 34 11.61 -13.67 15.40
N ARG A 35 11.63 -12.48 14.79
CA ARG A 35 11.67 -11.22 15.57
C ARG A 35 10.47 -11.11 16.51
N LEU A 36 9.27 -11.43 16.03
CA LEU A 36 8.06 -11.40 16.87
C LEU A 36 8.12 -12.43 17.99
N LEU A 37 8.47 -13.68 17.68
CA LEU A 37 8.59 -14.78 18.65
C LEU A 37 9.60 -14.45 19.75
N ASN A 38 10.78 -13.94 19.38
CA ASN A 38 11.82 -13.55 20.33
C ASN A 38 11.33 -12.46 21.29
N ARG A 39 10.60 -11.45 20.78
CA ARG A 39 10.01 -10.39 21.61
C ARG A 39 8.94 -10.89 22.57
N ASN A 40 8.29 -11.99 22.23
CA ASN A 40 7.28 -12.64 23.06
C ASN A 40 7.87 -13.74 23.97
N GLY A 41 9.18 -13.74 24.23
CA GLY A 41 9.82 -14.70 25.12
C GLY A 41 9.71 -16.16 24.65
N THR A 42 9.56 -16.37 23.34
CA THR A 42 9.59 -17.69 22.70
C THR A 42 10.72 -17.68 21.68
N PRO A 43 11.99 -17.78 22.11
CA PRO A 43 13.12 -17.66 21.20
C PRO A 43 13.06 -18.72 20.11
N ALA A 44 13.14 -18.28 18.85
CA ALA A 44 13.25 -19.17 17.71
C ALA A 44 14.70 -19.18 17.21
N PRO A 45 15.37 -20.34 17.15
CA PRO A 45 16.76 -20.40 16.73
C PRO A 45 16.91 -19.95 15.27
N PRO A 46 18.09 -19.42 14.88
CA PRO A 46 18.38 -19.19 13.47
C PRO A 46 18.31 -20.52 12.71
N GLY A 47 17.73 -20.51 11.51
CA GLY A 47 17.54 -21.73 10.74
C GLY A 47 16.49 -21.58 9.66
N THR A 48 15.95 -22.72 9.24
CA THR A 48 14.93 -22.82 8.20
C THR A 48 13.58 -22.29 8.67
N LEU A 49 12.69 -21.95 7.73
CA LEU A 49 11.30 -21.57 8.03
C LEU A 49 10.60 -22.64 8.88
N ALA A 50 10.79 -23.93 8.59
CA ALA A 50 10.23 -25.03 9.39
C ALA A 50 10.65 -24.97 10.87
N THR A 51 11.86 -24.50 11.15
CA THR A 51 12.34 -24.32 12.53
C THR A 51 11.61 -23.18 13.23
N VAL A 52 11.37 -22.08 12.52
CA VAL A 52 10.59 -20.95 13.05
C VAL A 52 9.13 -21.35 13.27
N LEU A 53 8.51 -22.10 12.36
CA LEU A 53 7.12 -22.58 12.50
C LEU A 53 6.95 -23.55 13.69
N ARG A 54 7.96 -24.36 14.03
CA ARG A 54 7.95 -25.14 15.29
C ARG A 54 7.95 -24.24 16.54
N ALA A 55 8.66 -23.12 16.49
CA ALA A 55 8.61 -22.13 17.56
C ALA A 55 7.26 -21.40 17.61
N VAL A 56 6.60 -21.17 16.46
CA VAL A 56 5.19 -20.71 16.41
C VAL A 56 4.28 -21.70 17.14
N ALA A 57 4.39 -23.01 16.85
CA ALA A 57 3.59 -24.03 17.53
C ALA A 57 3.81 -24.02 19.06
N THR A 58 5.05 -23.77 19.49
CA THR A 58 5.40 -23.65 20.91
C THR A 58 4.77 -22.41 21.54
N TYR A 59 4.82 -21.27 20.86
CA TYR A 59 4.13 -20.05 21.29
C TYR A 59 2.62 -20.28 21.41
N GLN A 60 2.01 -20.87 20.38
CA GLN A 60 0.59 -21.18 20.35
C GLN A 60 0.13 -22.04 21.53
N ARG A 61 0.84 -23.14 21.83
CA ARG A 61 0.51 -23.99 23.00
C ARG A 61 0.59 -23.27 24.34
N ARG A 62 1.50 -22.30 24.48
CA ARG A 62 1.62 -21.48 25.70
C ARG A 62 0.50 -20.46 25.84
N HIS A 63 -0.14 -20.09 24.73
CA HIS A 63 -1.17 -19.06 24.67
C HIS A 63 -2.50 -19.67 24.26
N GLY A 64 -3.29 -20.08 25.27
CA GLY A 64 -4.64 -20.61 25.07
C GLY A 64 -5.51 -19.72 24.17
N GLY A 65 -6.39 -20.37 23.40
CA GLY A 65 -7.25 -19.74 22.41
C GLY A 65 -6.63 -19.60 21.01
N LEU A 66 -5.41 -20.11 20.79
CA LEU A 66 -4.79 -20.23 19.48
C LEU A 66 -4.79 -21.70 19.01
N ARG A 67 -4.76 -21.92 17.69
CA ARG A 67 -4.46 -23.23 17.09
C ARG A 67 -3.03 -23.64 17.45
N ASP A 68 -2.75 -24.92 17.64
CA ASP A 68 -1.43 -25.44 18.02
C ASP A 68 -0.69 -26.19 16.90
N ASP A 69 -0.94 -25.80 15.64
CA ASP A 69 -0.49 -26.50 14.44
C ASP A 69 0.79 -25.91 13.79
N GLY A 70 1.33 -24.83 14.39
CA GLY A 70 2.49 -24.10 13.91
C GLY A 70 2.22 -23.16 12.74
N VAL A 71 0.99 -23.08 12.24
CA VAL A 71 0.60 -22.14 11.18
C VAL A 71 0.29 -20.79 11.84
N PRO A 72 1.04 -19.71 11.51
CA PRO A 72 0.80 -18.38 12.07
C PRO A 72 -0.42 -17.74 11.40
N ASP A 73 -1.61 -18.12 11.84
CA ASP A 73 -2.86 -17.56 11.40
C ASP A 73 -3.08 -16.11 11.87
N GLU A 74 -4.20 -15.51 11.45
CA GLU A 74 -4.61 -14.14 11.79
C GLU A 74 -4.56 -13.88 13.31
N ALA A 75 -5.12 -14.78 14.11
CA ALA A 75 -5.13 -14.65 15.57
C ALA A 75 -3.73 -14.81 16.18
N THR A 76 -2.93 -15.75 15.68
CA THR A 76 -1.55 -15.98 16.14
C THR A 76 -0.68 -14.75 15.87
N LEU A 77 -0.71 -14.22 14.65
CA LEU A 77 0.02 -13.02 14.26
C LEU A 77 -0.43 -11.81 15.05
N TRP A 78 -1.74 -11.64 15.25
CA TRP A 78 -2.29 -10.52 16.01
C TRP A 78 -1.74 -10.53 17.43
N ARG A 79 -1.79 -11.69 18.10
CA ARG A 79 -1.25 -11.83 19.46
C ARG A 79 0.26 -11.62 19.52
N LEU A 80 1.02 -12.15 18.55
CA LEU A 80 2.46 -11.95 18.46
C LEU A 80 2.83 -10.47 18.32
N HIS A 81 2.12 -9.72 17.48
CA HIS A 81 2.35 -8.27 17.35
C HIS A 81 1.98 -7.50 18.61
N LEU A 82 0.87 -7.86 19.28
CA LEU A 82 0.45 -7.20 20.51
C LEU A 82 1.37 -7.50 21.69
N GLY A 83 1.85 -8.73 21.86
CA GLY A 83 2.79 -9.03 22.94
C GLY A 83 4.18 -8.42 22.70
N ALA A 84 4.47 -8.01 21.46
CA ALA A 84 5.63 -7.17 21.12
C ALA A 84 5.40 -5.66 21.32
N ALA A 85 4.28 -5.24 21.94
CA ALA A 85 3.84 -3.84 22.05
C ALA A 85 4.75 -2.91 22.85
N ALA A 86 5.74 -3.42 23.60
CA ALA A 86 6.70 -2.57 24.30
C ALA A 86 7.61 -1.76 23.36
N ASP A 87 7.75 -2.20 22.11
CA ASP A 87 8.56 -1.55 21.08
C ASP A 87 7.68 -1.16 19.89
N ARG A 88 6.57 -0.46 20.16
CA ARG A 88 5.85 0.24 19.10
C ARG A 88 6.82 1.28 18.54
N ASP A 89 7.57 0.91 17.51
CA ASP A 89 8.30 1.82 16.61
C ASP A 89 7.25 2.68 15.90
N LEU A 90 6.63 3.59 16.66
CA LEU A 90 5.54 4.43 16.23
C LEU A 90 6.10 5.41 15.23
N ARG A 91 5.98 5.06 13.96
CA ARG A 91 6.25 5.97 12.84
C ARG A 91 5.13 6.99 12.83
N ARG A 92 5.33 8.09 13.57
CA ARG A 92 4.39 9.20 13.65
C ARG A 92 4.00 9.66 12.24
N VAL A 93 2.74 10.02 12.07
CA VAL A 93 2.27 10.62 10.82
C VAL A 93 2.94 11.97 10.62
N GLY A 94 3.56 12.17 9.47
CA GLY A 94 4.14 13.42 9.03
C GLY A 94 3.29 14.08 7.94
N GLN A 95 3.18 15.41 8.01
CA GLN A 95 2.71 16.24 6.91
C GLN A 95 3.86 16.46 5.93
N THR A 96 3.59 16.36 4.64
CA THR A 96 4.56 16.64 3.59
C THR A 96 3.94 17.56 2.54
N PRO A 97 4.61 18.68 2.18
CA PRO A 97 4.14 19.55 1.12
C PRO A 97 4.02 18.83 -0.22
N VAL A 98 3.02 19.21 -1.01
CA VAL A 98 2.84 18.76 -2.39
C VAL A 98 2.78 19.95 -3.34
N ASP A 99 2.95 19.70 -4.63
CA ASP A 99 2.86 20.75 -5.62
C ASP A 99 1.41 21.12 -5.90
N VAL A 100 1.17 22.40 -6.18
CA VAL A 100 -0.15 22.92 -6.50
C VAL A 100 -0.11 23.44 -7.92
N ARG A 101 -0.94 22.87 -8.80
CA ARG A 101 -1.13 23.43 -10.13
C ARG A 101 -2.12 24.58 -10.05
N ARG A 102 -1.70 25.75 -10.52
CA ARG A 102 -2.57 26.91 -10.74
C ARG A 102 -2.87 26.99 -12.24
N ARG A 103 -4.09 26.66 -12.66
CA ARG A 103 -4.54 26.99 -14.02
C ARG A 103 -4.87 28.49 -14.07
N ALA A 104 -4.36 29.18 -15.09
CA ALA A 104 -4.85 30.51 -15.43
C ALA A 104 -6.33 30.36 -15.79
N ALA A 105 -7.22 30.88 -14.96
CA ALA A 105 -8.64 30.78 -15.22
C ALA A 105 -9.03 31.83 -16.25
N ALA A 106 -9.65 31.40 -17.35
CA ALA A 106 -10.38 32.29 -18.24
C ALA A 106 -11.64 32.83 -17.51
N GLY A 107 -11.45 33.82 -16.65
CA GLY A 107 -12.54 34.60 -16.04
C GLY A 107 -13.31 33.98 -14.87
N ARG A 108 -12.93 32.82 -14.34
CA ARG A 108 -13.53 32.24 -13.11
C ARG A 108 -12.50 32.11 -11.98
N ARG A 109 -12.97 32.07 -10.74
CA ARG A 109 -12.16 32.01 -9.50
C ARG A 109 -10.99 31.01 -9.64
N ARG A 110 -9.75 31.44 -9.29
CA ARG A 110 -8.54 30.58 -9.30
C ARG A 110 -8.85 29.24 -8.62
N MET A 111 -8.92 28.16 -9.38
CA MET A 111 -8.99 26.81 -8.83
C MET A 111 -7.56 26.32 -8.57
N THR A 112 -7.22 26.11 -7.30
CA THR A 112 -6.04 25.34 -6.90
C THR A 112 -6.36 23.86 -7.10
N HIS A 113 -5.58 23.18 -7.93
CA HIS A 113 -5.69 21.73 -8.10
C HIS A 113 -4.96 21.04 -6.96
N GLY A 114 -5.66 20.15 -6.24
CA GLY A 114 -5.09 19.34 -5.17
C GLY A 114 -5.01 20.02 -3.80
N HIS A 115 -4.59 19.24 -2.82
CA HIS A 115 -4.24 19.72 -1.48
C HIS A 115 -2.88 20.41 -1.48
N HIS A 116 -2.58 21.15 -0.41
CA HIS A 116 -1.24 21.73 -0.17
C HIS A 116 -0.27 20.74 0.46
N ASP A 117 -0.81 19.72 1.13
CA ASP A 117 -0.04 18.72 1.83
C ASP A 117 -0.68 17.34 1.75
N VAL A 118 0.16 16.33 1.93
CA VAL A 118 -0.23 14.94 2.15
C VAL A 118 0.21 14.51 3.56
N TRP A 119 -0.64 13.73 4.22
CA TRP A 119 -0.33 13.15 5.53
C TRP A 119 0.00 11.68 5.34
N LEU A 120 1.19 11.24 5.76
CA LEU A 120 1.66 9.87 5.58
C LEU A 120 2.33 9.38 6.86
N ARG A 121 2.42 8.06 7.04
CA ARG A 121 3.23 7.46 8.10
C ARG A 121 4.69 7.88 7.92
N GLY A 122 5.45 8.07 9.00
CA GLY A 122 6.75 8.75 8.94
C GLY A 122 7.77 8.15 7.96
N ASP A 123 7.76 6.82 7.80
CA ASP A 123 8.55 6.08 6.81
C ASP A 123 8.10 6.37 5.36
N ALA A 124 6.81 6.23 5.07
CA ALA A 124 6.22 6.58 3.78
C ALA A 124 6.38 8.08 3.46
N ALA A 125 6.27 8.95 4.45
CA ALA A 125 6.46 10.39 4.30
C ALA A 125 7.90 10.72 3.88
N CYS A 126 8.89 10.02 4.44
CA CYS A 126 10.30 10.17 4.06
C CYS A 126 10.51 9.76 2.59
N ALA A 127 10.02 8.58 2.22
CA ALA A 127 10.10 8.10 0.84
C ALA A 127 9.36 9.02 -0.14
N PHE A 128 8.19 9.53 0.24
CA PHE A 128 7.41 10.45 -0.59
C PHE A 128 8.13 11.79 -0.81
N ARG A 129 8.78 12.34 0.22
CA ARG A 129 9.62 13.54 0.06
C ARG A 129 10.74 13.31 -0.94
N ALA A 130 11.47 12.19 -0.82
CA ALA A 130 12.54 11.86 -1.75
C ALA A 130 12.04 11.69 -3.19
N LEU A 131 10.90 11.02 -3.37
CA LEU A 131 10.20 10.91 -4.65
C LEU A 131 9.85 12.29 -5.22
N ARG A 132 9.20 13.15 -4.42
CA ARG A 132 8.80 14.50 -4.84
C ARG A 132 10.01 15.35 -5.19
N ASP A 133 11.06 15.34 -4.38
CA ASP A 133 12.26 16.12 -4.62
C ASP A 133 12.96 15.68 -5.92
N GLU A 134 12.97 14.38 -6.21
CA GLU A 134 13.49 13.88 -7.48
C GLU A 134 12.62 14.27 -8.68
N ALA A 135 11.30 14.15 -8.58
CA ALA A 135 10.37 14.54 -9.64
C ALA A 135 10.41 16.06 -9.93
N THR A 136 10.44 16.89 -8.89
CA THR A 136 10.43 18.35 -9.02
C THR A 136 11.77 18.91 -9.51
N ARG A 137 12.89 18.28 -9.16
CA ARG A 137 14.23 18.64 -9.67
C ARG A 137 14.31 18.58 -11.19
N ILE A 138 13.56 17.67 -11.80
CA ILE A 138 13.46 17.52 -13.26
C ILE A 138 12.23 18.22 -13.83
N GLY A 139 11.61 19.17 -13.11
CA GLY A 139 10.51 20.01 -13.58
C GLY A 139 9.15 19.33 -13.71
N ALA A 140 8.98 18.10 -13.21
CA ALA A 140 7.64 17.50 -13.07
C ALA A 140 6.94 18.05 -11.81
N ILE A 141 5.62 17.96 -11.76
CA ILE A 141 4.84 18.29 -10.57
C ILE A 141 4.30 17.02 -9.92
N VAL A 142 4.13 17.06 -8.59
CA VAL A 142 3.50 16.01 -7.78
C VAL A 142 2.33 16.62 -7.03
N THR A 143 1.14 16.58 -7.64
CA THR A 143 -0.11 17.03 -7.01
C THR A 143 -0.70 15.91 -6.16
N SER A 144 -1.62 16.23 -5.24
CA SER A 144 -2.24 15.19 -4.40
C SER A 144 -3.72 15.41 -4.12
N ALA A 145 -4.48 14.30 -4.11
CA ALA A 145 -5.84 14.19 -3.58
C ALA A 145 -5.88 13.68 -2.12
N GLY A 146 -4.72 13.46 -1.51
CA GLY A 146 -4.58 13.10 -0.10
C GLY A 146 -3.76 11.83 0.13
N GLY A 147 -3.63 11.48 1.41
CA GLY A 147 -2.89 10.31 1.87
C GLY A 147 -3.66 9.64 2.99
N LEU A 148 -3.36 9.98 4.24
CA LEU A 148 -4.02 9.37 5.39
C LEU A 148 -5.54 9.58 5.40
N ARG A 149 -6.30 8.48 5.48
CA ARG A 149 -7.77 8.48 5.54
C ARG A 149 -8.28 8.51 6.98
N ARG A 150 -9.36 9.26 7.22
CA ARG A 150 -10.05 9.30 8.51
C ARG A 150 -10.83 8.01 8.76
N PRO A 151 -10.86 7.45 9.99
CA PRO A 151 -11.59 6.22 10.31
C PRO A 151 -13.07 6.24 9.92
N ALA A 152 -13.75 7.37 10.11
CA ALA A 152 -15.17 7.51 9.80
C ALA A 152 -15.49 7.70 8.30
N SER A 153 -14.53 7.49 7.41
CA SER A 153 -14.75 7.68 5.97
C SER A 153 -15.65 6.58 5.42
N LEU A 154 -16.69 6.97 4.68
CA LEU A 154 -17.60 6.03 4.04
C LEU A 154 -16.87 5.12 3.04
N VAL A 155 -17.15 3.82 3.14
CA VAL A 155 -16.77 2.79 2.17
C VAL A 155 -17.71 2.90 0.97
N THR A 156 -17.14 2.90 -0.23
CA THR A 156 -17.86 3.00 -1.51
C THR A 156 -17.21 2.05 -2.52
N ALA A 157 -17.77 1.90 -3.73
CA ALA A 157 -17.16 1.07 -4.78
C ALA A 157 -15.69 1.46 -5.06
N GLY A 158 -15.40 2.76 -5.09
CA GLY A 158 -14.04 3.32 -5.22
C GLY A 158 -13.22 3.39 -3.91
N ARG A 159 -13.72 2.88 -2.78
CA ARG A 159 -13.04 2.99 -1.47
C ARG A 159 -13.09 1.69 -0.69
N SER A 160 -11.94 1.02 -0.59
CA SER A 160 -11.82 -0.17 0.25
C SER A 160 -11.93 0.12 1.75
N ALA A 161 -12.60 -0.79 2.46
CA ALA A 161 -12.68 -0.84 3.92
C ALA A 161 -11.32 -1.16 4.59
N ALA A 162 -10.44 -1.90 3.92
CA ALA A 162 -9.09 -2.27 4.39
C ALA A 162 -7.98 -1.48 3.67
N SER A 163 -8.22 -0.21 3.33
CA SER A 163 -7.29 0.58 2.51
C SER A 163 -5.98 0.93 3.24
N MET A 164 -4.86 0.90 2.54
CA MET A 164 -3.56 1.38 3.04
C MET A 164 -3.53 2.86 3.43
N HIS A 165 -4.50 3.66 2.96
CA HIS A 165 -4.67 5.02 3.46
C HIS A 165 -4.95 5.09 4.97
N TYR A 166 -5.57 4.07 5.58
CA TYR A 166 -5.81 4.08 7.04
C TYR A 166 -4.52 3.94 7.84
N ALA A 167 -3.51 3.26 7.28
CA ALA A 167 -2.19 3.10 7.86
C ALA A 167 -1.22 4.24 7.45
N GLY A 168 -1.66 5.22 6.66
CA GLY A 168 -0.81 6.28 6.13
C GLY A 168 0.24 5.77 5.14
N LEU A 169 -0.03 4.64 4.49
CA LEU A 169 0.88 3.95 3.57
C LEU A 169 0.44 4.08 2.11
N ALA A 170 -0.42 5.04 1.79
CA ALA A 170 -0.81 5.32 0.42
C ALA A 170 -1.02 6.82 0.22
N PHE A 171 -0.75 7.28 -1.00
CA PHE A 171 -1.10 8.61 -1.46
C PHE A 171 -1.82 8.52 -2.79
N ASP A 172 -2.66 9.53 -3.04
CA ASP A 172 -3.32 9.74 -4.31
C ASP A 172 -2.77 10.98 -4.97
N LEU A 173 -2.41 10.90 -6.25
CA LEU A 173 -2.24 12.06 -7.12
C LEU A 173 -3.59 12.80 -7.27
N TRP A 174 -3.58 14.05 -7.73
CA TRP A 174 -4.84 14.76 -7.94
C TRP A 174 -5.65 14.08 -9.06
N ILE A 175 -6.85 13.62 -8.72
CA ILE A 175 -7.68 12.77 -9.58
C ILE A 175 -8.10 13.42 -10.91
N HIS A 176 -7.98 14.74 -11.05
CA HIS A 176 -8.33 15.46 -12.28
C HIS A 176 -7.13 15.84 -13.14
N ASP A 177 -5.92 15.39 -12.79
CA ASP A 177 -4.70 15.70 -13.55
C ASP A 177 -4.30 14.59 -14.55
N GLY A 178 -5.20 13.64 -14.85
CA GLY A 178 -4.98 12.57 -15.82
C GLY A 178 -6.26 11.91 -16.32
N MET A 179 -6.17 11.21 -17.46
CA MET A 179 -7.28 10.55 -18.18
C MET A 179 -8.45 11.47 -18.59
N LYS A 180 -8.26 12.79 -18.71
CA LYS A 180 -9.32 13.75 -19.10
C LYS A 180 -9.03 14.42 -20.42
N ASP A 181 -7.86 15.03 -20.54
CA ASP A 181 -7.40 15.69 -21.75
C ASP A 181 -5.91 15.36 -21.93
N PRO A 182 -5.58 14.37 -22.77
CA PRO A 182 -4.21 13.91 -22.91
C PRO A 182 -3.29 15.01 -23.43
N ALA A 183 -3.79 16.06 -24.09
CA ALA A 183 -2.97 17.17 -24.57
C ALA A 183 -2.52 18.12 -23.45
N SER A 184 -3.33 18.29 -22.40
CA SER A 184 -3.09 19.30 -21.34
C SER A 184 -2.99 18.74 -19.92
N ASP A 185 -3.27 17.46 -19.72
CA ASP A 185 -3.15 16.78 -18.43
C ASP A 185 -1.67 16.67 -18.00
N PRO A 186 -1.34 17.00 -16.73
CA PRO A 186 0.00 16.84 -16.18
C PRO A 186 0.48 15.39 -16.20
N TYR A 187 -0.44 14.44 -16.08
CA TYR A 187 -0.15 13.03 -16.16
C TYR A 187 -0.82 12.41 -17.38
N VAL A 188 -0.01 11.82 -18.26
CA VAL A 188 -0.51 10.92 -19.31
C VAL A 188 -0.55 9.52 -18.73
N VAL A 189 -1.70 8.85 -18.82
CA VAL A 189 -1.86 7.50 -18.28
C VAL A 189 -1.97 6.50 -19.42
N THR A 190 -1.14 5.46 -19.39
CA THR A 190 -1.18 4.35 -20.35
C THR A 190 -1.51 3.06 -19.60
N ARG A 191 -2.09 2.09 -20.31
CA ARG A 191 -2.47 0.80 -19.74
C ARG A 191 -1.27 -0.17 -19.72
N THR A 192 -1.09 -0.89 -18.60
CA THR A 192 -0.27 -2.10 -18.57
C THR A 192 -1.19 -3.34 -18.53
N ARG A 193 -0.65 -4.54 -18.27
CA ARG A 193 -1.47 -5.76 -18.15
C ARG A 193 -2.52 -5.62 -17.04
N ASP A 194 -2.07 -5.29 -15.83
CA ASP A 194 -2.90 -5.34 -14.62
C ASP A 194 -2.94 -3.99 -13.86
N THR A 195 -2.16 -2.99 -14.30
CA THR A 195 -2.02 -1.70 -13.61
C THR A 195 -1.99 -0.53 -14.60
N TRP A 196 -1.78 0.66 -14.04
CA TRP A 196 -1.53 1.88 -14.82
C TRP A 196 -0.06 2.23 -14.86
N GLN A 197 0.37 2.71 -16.02
CA GLN A 197 1.65 3.35 -16.21
C GLN A 197 1.41 4.86 -16.31
N VAL A 198 1.97 5.61 -15.37
CA VAL A 198 1.75 7.06 -15.22
C VAL A 198 2.99 7.80 -15.70
N TRP A 199 2.80 8.74 -16.62
CA TRP A 199 3.84 9.56 -17.21
C TRP A 199 3.63 11.01 -16.80
N ALA A 200 4.55 11.58 -16.01
CA ALA A 200 4.47 12.98 -15.62
C ALA A 200 5.10 13.86 -16.71
N ARG A 201 4.36 14.86 -17.18
CA ARG A 201 4.86 15.86 -18.13
C ARG A 201 5.91 16.74 -17.46
N THR A 202 6.96 17.03 -18.22
CA THR A 202 8.01 17.97 -17.83
C THR A 202 8.74 18.50 -19.07
N ALA A 203 9.32 19.69 -18.98
CA ALA A 203 10.21 20.25 -20.00
C ALA A 203 11.56 19.51 -20.10
N GLN A 204 12.00 18.81 -19.04
CA GLN A 204 13.32 18.15 -18.96
C GLN A 204 13.26 16.62 -19.12
N GLY A 205 12.10 16.09 -19.55
CA GLY A 205 11.90 14.66 -19.76
C GLY A 205 12.33 14.18 -21.14
N VAL A 206 11.88 12.98 -21.50
CA VAL A 206 12.07 12.39 -22.83
C VAL A 206 10.80 12.56 -23.65
N THR A 207 10.91 13.07 -24.87
CA THR A 207 9.78 13.12 -25.80
C THR A 207 9.41 11.72 -26.24
N ARG A 208 8.18 11.31 -25.97
CA ARG A 208 7.60 10.01 -26.34
C ARG A 208 6.26 10.20 -27.02
N THR A 209 5.92 9.22 -27.85
CA THR A 209 4.56 9.04 -28.34
C THR A 209 3.90 7.95 -27.49
N LEU A 210 2.79 8.27 -26.85
CA LEU A 210 2.11 7.44 -25.86
C LEU A 210 0.68 7.18 -26.31
N ASP A 211 0.17 5.98 -26.03
CA ASP A 211 -1.23 5.61 -26.24
C ASP A 211 -2.01 5.92 -24.95
N ALA A 212 -2.43 7.17 -24.82
CA ALA A 212 -3.06 7.72 -23.64
C ALA A 212 -4.49 7.19 -23.48
N ILE A 213 -4.83 6.74 -22.27
CA ILE A 213 -6.18 6.36 -21.90
C ILE A 213 -6.95 7.62 -21.51
N VAL A 214 -8.09 7.84 -22.16
CA VAL A 214 -9.00 8.95 -21.89
C VAL A 214 -10.33 8.39 -21.42
N HIS A 215 -10.84 8.91 -20.30
CA HIS A 215 -12.12 8.49 -19.74
C HIS A 215 -13.26 9.38 -20.28
N THR A 216 -14.19 8.77 -21.01
CA THR A 216 -15.29 9.46 -21.69
C THR A 216 -16.64 9.04 -21.09
N GLY A 217 -16.93 9.54 -19.89
CA GLY A 217 -18.18 9.22 -19.20
C GLY A 217 -18.21 7.82 -18.62
N SER A 218 -18.76 6.84 -19.34
CA SER A 218 -18.84 5.43 -18.90
C SER A 218 -17.88 4.51 -19.66
N ALA A 219 -17.05 5.05 -20.55
CA ALA A 219 -16.12 4.30 -21.38
C ALA A 219 -14.69 4.84 -21.31
N ILE A 220 -13.77 4.12 -21.93
CA ILE A 220 -12.42 4.61 -22.22
C ILE A 220 -12.17 4.58 -23.71
N ILE A 221 -11.40 5.55 -24.18
CA ILE A 221 -10.79 5.55 -25.51
C ILE A 221 -9.28 5.68 -25.37
N THR A 222 -8.58 5.38 -26.46
CA THR A 222 -7.13 5.53 -26.55
C THR A 222 -6.80 6.63 -27.56
N GLU A 223 -6.02 7.60 -27.13
CA GLU A 223 -5.54 8.69 -27.97
C GLU A 223 -4.01 8.71 -28.03
N ARG A 224 -3.46 8.81 -29.24
CA ARG A 224 -2.01 8.87 -29.44
C ARG A 224 -1.52 10.29 -29.22
N VAL A 225 -0.73 10.51 -28.18
CA VAL A 225 -0.20 11.83 -27.82
C VAL A 225 1.32 11.86 -27.83
N ARG A 226 1.90 12.93 -28.37
CA ARG A 226 3.35 13.21 -28.26
C ARG A 226 3.58 14.16 -27.09
N ALA A 227 4.42 13.76 -26.15
CA ALA A 227 4.66 14.50 -24.91
C ALA A 227 6.10 14.34 -24.43
N THR A 228 6.68 15.39 -23.84
CA THR A 228 7.92 15.29 -23.07
C THR A 228 7.58 14.89 -21.65
N VAL A 229 8.01 13.69 -21.25
CA VAL A 229 7.57 13.04 -20.01
C VAL A 229 8.72 12.34 -19.30
N ILE A 230 8.51 12.07 -18.02
CA ILE A 230 9.22 11.02 -17.28
C ILE A 230 8.25 9.92 -16.87
N ASP A 231 8.81 8.72 -16.70
CA ASP A 231 8.10 7.57 -16.16
C ASP A 231 7.94 7.75 -14.64
N PHE A 232 6.78 8.27 -14.22
CA PHE A 232 6.50 8.52 -12.81
C PHE A 232 6.31 7.21 -12.04
N THR A 233 5.70 6.19 -12.64
CA THR A 233 5.52 4.88 -12.00
C THR A 233 6.87 4.23 -11.65
N THR A 234 7.82 4.21 -12.58
CA THR A 234 9.17 3.69 -12.36
C THR A 234 9.92 4.53 -11.34
N LEU A 235 9.79 5.86 -11.40
CA LEU A 235 10.36 6.76 -10.40
C LEU A 235 9.80 6.44 -8.99
N ALA A 236 8.48 6.32 -8.85
CA ALA A 236 7.81 5.98 -7.59
C ALA A 236 8.25 4.61 -7.04
N ALA A 237 8.42 3.62 -7.92
CA ALA A 237 8.89 2.28 -7.56
C ALA A 237 10.29 2.28 -6.92
N ARG A 238 11.20 3.13 -7.38
CA ARG A 238 12.53 3.29 -6.75
C ARG A 238 12.47 3.81 -5.31
N HIS A 239 11.39 4.51 -4.97
CA HIS A 239 11.09 5.00 -3.61
C HIS A 239 10.14 4.08 -2.85
N GLY A 240 9.88 2.86 -3.35
CA GLY A 240 9.07 1.85 -2.65
C GLY A 240 7.56 2.00 -2.81
N PHE A 241 7.10 2.87 -3.70
CA PHE A 241 5.68 3.05 -4.02
C PHE A 241 5.29 2.25 -5.26
N ARG A 242 4.13 1.60 -5.23
CA ARG A 242 3.59 0.86 -6.37
C ARG A 242 2.18 1.35 -6.72
N PRO A 243 1.84 1.48 -8.01
CA PRO A 243 0.47 1.77 -8.40
C PRO A 243 -0.42 0.56 -8.14
N ILE A 244 -1.73 0.78 -8.09
CA ILE A 244 -2.71 -0.31 -8.19
C ILE A 244 -3.41 -0.29 -9.55
N GLY A 245 -4.08 -1.39 -9.85
CA GLY A 245 -4.97 -1.50 -11.01
C GLY A 245 -6.36 -0.91 -10.76
N PRO A 246 -7.16 -0.78 -11.83
CA PRO A 246 -8.55 -0.37 -11.69
C PRO A 246 -9.35 -1.40 -10.89
N ARG A 247 -10.36 -0.92 -10.17
CA ARG A 247 -11.36 -1.75 -9.50
C ARG A 247 -12.42 -2.25 -10.50
N PRO A 248 -13.17 -3.32 -10.17
CA PRO A 248 -14.20 -3.87 -11.05
C PRO A 248 -15.28 -2.89 -11.56
N GLY A 249 -15.50 -1.74 -10.89
CA GLY A 249 -16.46 -0.72 -11.33
C GLY A 249 -15.98 0.17 -12.48
N PHE A 250 -14.71 0.11 -12.87
CA PHE A 250 -14.16 0.88 -13.99
C PHE A 250 -14.44 0.17 -15.32
N PRO A 251 -14.86 0.87 -16.40
CA PRO A 251 -14.86 2.33 -16.59
C PRO A 251 -16.15 3.08 -16.23
N ALA A 252 -17.19 2.40 -15.75
CA ALA A 252 -18.47 3.05 -15.43
C ALA A 252 -18.36 4.07 -14.29
N ASP A 253 -17.54 3.79 -13.29
CA ASP A 253 -17.19 4.71 -12.21
C ASP A 253 -15.74 5.18 -12.36
N TYR A 254 -15.53 6.48 -12.60
CA TYR A 254 -14.19 7.05 -12.71
C TYR A 254 -13.36 6.84 -11.44
N LEU A 255 -13.96 6.88 -10.24
CA LEU A 255 -13.26 6.67 -8.97
C LEU A 255 -12.73 5.24 -8.82
N CYS A 256 -13.23 4.30 -9.63
CA CYS A 256 -12.67 2.95 -9.71
C CYS A 256 -11.42 2.87 -10.61
N ALA A 257 -11.02 3.95 -11.30
CA ALA A 257 -9.82 3.95 -12.14
C ALA A 257 -8.56 3.75 -11.32
N GLU A 258 -8.40 4.45 -10.19
CA GLU A 258 -7.26 4.30 -9.26
C GLU A 258 -5.86 4.52 -9.89
N TRP A 259 -5.76 5.17 -11.05
CA TRP A 259 -4.46 5.49 -11.68
C TRP A 259 -3.61 6.45 -10.84
N TRP A 260 -4.26 7.23 -9.98
CA TRP A 260 -3.64 8.17 -9.06
C TRP A 260 -3.08 7.50 -7.81
N HIS A 261 -3.44 6.26 -7.51
CA HIS A 261 -3.24 5.64 -6.21
C HIS A 261 -1.93 4.86 -6.15
N PHE A 262 -1.05 5.25 -5.21
CA PHE A 262 0.24 4.63 -4.98
C PHE A 262 0.39 4.15 -3.52
N GLN A 263 0.81 2.90 -3.36
CA GLN A 263 0.94 2.23 -2.06
C GLN A 263 2.41 1.99 -1.70
N TYR A 264 2.77 2.32 -0.46
CA TYR A 264 4.10 2.09 0.11
C TYR A 264 4.16 0.72 0.80
N GLY A 265 4.51 -0.31 0.02
CA GLY A 265 4.65 -1.68 0.50
C GLY A 265 6.02 -2.00 1.11
N ALA A 266 7.02 -1.12 0.94
CA ALA A 266 8.42 -1.42 1.28
C ALA A 266 8.68 -1.73 2.77
N THR A 267 7.82 -1.24 3.66
CA THR A 267 7.91 -1.49 5.11
C THR A 267 6.98 -2.59 5.61
N LEU A 268 6.16 -3.17 4.72
CA LEU A 268 5.32 -4.30 5.07
C LEU A 268 6.11 -5.59 4.94
N HIS A 269 5.84 -6.54 5.83
CA HIS A 269 6.31 -7.90 5.67
C HIS A 269 5.17 -8.74 5.11
N PRO A 270 5.24 -9.18 3.84
CA PRO A 270 4.25 -10.06 3.24
C PRO A 270 3.92 -11.22 4.19
N TRP A 271 2.63 -11.49 4.32
CA TRP A 271 2.10 -12.60 5.12
C TRP A 271 2.29 -12.49 6.65
N VAL A 272 2.87 -11.38 7.15
CA VAL A 272 3.10 -11.13 8.59
C VAL A 272 2.48 -9.82 9.05
N SER A 273 2.59 -8.75 8.27
CA SER A 273 1.96 -7.47 8.59
C SER A 273 0.45 -7.60 8.58
N GLN A 274 -0.21 -6.95 9.54
CA GLN A 274 -1.68 -6.95 9.67
C GLN A 274 -2.24 -5.54 9.70
N PHE A 275 -3.41 -5.36 9.08
CA PHE A 275 -4.06 -4.07 8.89
C PHE A 275 -4.16 -3.22 10.18
N GLY A 276 -4.71 -3.79 11.25
CA GLY A 276 -4.89 -3.07 12.52
C GLY A 276 -3.58 -2.74 13.22
N ILE A 277 -2.56 -3.60 13.09
CA ILE A 277 -1.22 -3.35 13.64
C ILE A 277 -0.57 -2.18 12.91
N GLU A 278 -0.65 -2.14 11.58
CA GLU A 278 -0.09 -1.04 10.79
C GLU A 278 -0.82 0.29 11.07
N MET A 279 -2.12 0.24 11.37
CA MET A 279 -2.86 1.42 11.86
C MET A 279 -2.34 1.89 13.22
N ILE A 280 -2.20 0.99 14.20
CA ILE A 280 -1.69 1.33 15.54
C ILE A 280 -0.28 1.93 15.46
N ARG A 281 0.57 1.42 14.55
CA ARG A 281 1.94 1.92 14.31
C ARG A 281 2.01 3.37 13.86
N THR A 282 0.93 3.96 13.36
CA THR A 282 0.87 5.40 13.05
C THR A 282 0.96 6.28 14.30
N GLY A 283 0.72 5.72 15.48
CA GLY A 283 0.61 6.45 16.75
C GLY A 283 -0.71 7.20 16.92
N ARG A 284 -1.64 7.11 15.95
CA ARG A 284 -2.95 7.76 16.02
C ARG A 284 -4.00 6.93 16.75
N TYR A 285 -3.77 5.62 16.88
CA TYR A 285 -4.72 4.69 17.47
C TYR A 285 -4.06 3.89 18.59
N THR A 286 -4.74 3.82 19.72
CA THR A 286 -4.60 2.72 20.69
C THR A 286 -5.53 1.58 20.31
N LEU A 287 -5.38 0.42 20.95
CA LEU A 287 -6.33 -0.70 20.80
C LEU A 287 -7.76 -0.23 21.11
N ASP A 288 -7.93 0.47 22.23
CA ASP A 288 -9.22 0.96 22.70
C ASP A 288 -9.84 1.89 21.65
N SER A 289 -9.10 2.88 21.16
CA SER A 289 -9.61 3.81 20.14
C SER A 289 -9.87 3.15 18.78
N LEU A 290 -9.14 2.09 18.42
CA LEU A 290 -9.39 1.38 17.18
C LEU A 290 -10.67 0.54 17.30
N SER A 291 -10.91 -0.04 18.49
CA SER A 291 -12.06 -0.89 18.77
C SER A 291 -13.40 -0.17 18.67
N THR A 292 -13.41 1.16 18.83
CA THR A 292 -14.63 1.98 18.65
C THR A 292 -15.06 2.10 17.19
N PHE A 293 -14.21 1.73 16.22
CA PHE A 293 -14.55 1.73 14.80
C PHE A 293 -14.84 0.30 14.34
N GLU A 294 -16.07 -0.17 14.56
CA GLU A 294 -16.48 -1.57 14.31
C GLU A 294 -16.01 -2.12 12.95
N HIS A 295 -16.20 -1.35 11.87
CA HIS A 295 -15.83 -1.74 10.51
C HIS A 295 -14.30 -1.88 10.29
N LEU A 296 -13.47 -1.16 11.03
CA LEU A 296 -12.00 -1.31 10.98
C LEU A 296 -11.54 -2.39 11.95
N TRP A 297 -12.21 -2.48 13.11
CA TRP A 297 -11.94 -3.48 14.12
C TRP A 297 -12.18 -4.90 13.62
N SER A 298 -13.24 -5.14 12.84
CA SER A 298 -13.52 -6.44 12.22
C SER A 298 -12.45 -6.85 11.19
N LEU A 299 -11.71 -5.89 10.63
CA LEU A 299 -10.65 -6.10 9.64
C LEU A 299 -9.24 -6.09 10.24
N ARG A 300 -9.09 -5.85 11.55
CA ARG A 300 -7.80 -5.58 12.20
C ARG A 300 -6.75 -6.70 12.00
N GLU A 301 -7.19 -7.94 11.91
CA GLU A 301 -6.32 -9.12 11.82
C GLU A 301 -5.99 -9.49 10.36
N LEU A 302 -6.57 -8.79 9.38
CA LEU A 302 -6.34 -9.04 7.96
C LEU A 302 -4.85 -8.94 7.63
N ILE A 303 -4.31 -10.02 7.06
CA ILE A 303 -2.90 -10.16 6.70
C ILE A 303 -2.66 -9.57 5.31
N TYR A 304 -1.67 -8.69 5.18
CA TYR A 304 -1.23 -8.17 3.88
C TYR A 304 -0.60 -9.29 3.03
N GLY A 305 -1.03 -9.40 1.78
CA GLY A 305 -0.56 -10.42 0.83
C GLY A 305 -1.29 -11.75 0.85
N ARG A 306 -2.39 -11.88 1.61
CA ARG A 306 -3.19 -13.12 1.70
C ARG A 306 -4.60 -12.90 1.18
N ARG A 307 -5.06 -13.72 0.22
CA ARG A 307 -6.47 -13.83 -0.25
C ARG A 307 -7.17 -12.48 -0.45
N GLY A 308 -6.53 -11.54 -1.15
CA GLY A 308 -7.07 -10.19 -1.40
C GLY A 308 -6.68 -9.15 -0.35
N GLY A 309 -5.95 -9.53 0.71
CA GLY A 309 -5.17 -8.60 1.50
C GLY A 309 -4.07 -8.00 0.63
N TRP A 310 -4.10 -6.69 0.47
CA TRP A 310 -3.26 -5.89 -0.43
C TRP A 310 -1.79 -6.33 -0.46
N LEU A 311 -1.27 -6.55 -1.67
CA LEU A 311 0.14 -6.39 -2.11
C LEU A 311 0.18 -6.08 -3.61
#